data_AF-A0A919V0E3-F1
#
_entry.id   AF-A0A919V0E3-F1
#
_cell.length_a   1.000
_cell.length_b   1.000
_cell.length_c   1.000
_cell.angle_alpha   90.00
_cell.angle_beta   90.00
_cell.angle_gamma   90.00
#
_symmetry.space_group_name_H-M   'P 1'
#
loop_
_entity.id
_entity.type
_entity.pdbx_description
1 polymer ?
#
loop_
_entity_poly.entity_id
_entity_poly.type
_entity_poly.pdbx_seq_one_letter_code
_entity_poly.pdbx_strand_id
1 'polypeptide(L)'
;MTYRRSSVAVLGSGLIGADLAGKLQRSLTLDCRLVAGRNQESLGLRRAAEMGCPTSDRGLAALLESGPFDVVFDASNADDHAAQPKSSRQTPRARPPSPAGNSPPGTRAATELSPRPA
;
A
#
# COMPACT_ATOMS: atom_id res chain seq x y z
N MET A 1 -15.42 -26.72 27.08
CA MET A 1 -15.76 -25.30 26.90
C MET A 1 -15.72 -24.99 25.40
N THR A 2 -16.86 -24.74 24.77
CA THR A 2 -16.91 -24.13 23.44
C THR A 2 -16.85 -22.62 23.63
N TYR A 3 -15.69 -22.01 23.37
CA TYR A 3 -15.60 -20.55 23.35
C TYR A 3 -16.36 -20.04 22.12
N ARG A 4 -17.33 -19.14 22.32
CA ARG A 4 -17.95 -18.44 21.19
C ARG A 4 -16.89 -17.57 20.53
N ARG A 5 -16.83 -17.59 19.19
CA ARG A 5 -15.96 -16.66 18.45
C ARG A 5 -16.56 -15.26 18.52
N SER A 6 -15.75 -14.27 18.85
CA SER A 6 -16.16 -12.87 18.85
C SER A 6 -16.34 -12.40 17.41
N SER A 7 -17.47 -11.75 17.14
CA SER A 7 -17.76 -11.12 15.86
C SER A 7 -16.86 -9.90 15.65
N VAL A 8 -16.22 -9.83 14.48
CA VAL A 8 -15.24 -8.80 14.16
C VAL A 8 -15.58 -8.09 12.87
N ALA A 9 -15.40 -6.77 12.85
CA ALA A 9 -15.30 -5.99 11.63
C ALA A 9 -13.94 -5.31 11.49
N VAL A 10 -13.53 -5.08 10.26
CA VAL A 10 -12.33 -4.31 9.91
C VAL A 10 -12.76 -3.06 9.16
N LEU A 11 -12.39 -1.89 9.68
CA LEU A 11 -12.54 -0.61 8.99
C LEU A 11 -11.19 -0.22 8.38
N GLY A 12 -11.16 0.00 7.07
CA GLY A 12 -9.95 0.24 6.30
C GLY A 12 -9.48 -1.00 5.54
N SER A 13 -9.28 -0.85 4.23
CA SER A 13 -8.95 -1.95 3.30
C SER A 13 -7.58 -1.80 2.62
N GLY A 14 -6.71 -0.97 3.21
CA GLY A 14 -5.31 -0.82 2.80
C GLY A 14 -4.45 -2.05 3.13
N LEU A 15 -3.12 -1.91 3.07
CA LEU A 15 -2.19 -3.02 3.33
C LEU A 15 -2.37 -3.65 4.73
N ILE A 16 -2.59 -2.81 5.76
CA ILE A 16 -2.83 -3.26 7.13
C ILE A 16 -4.16 -4.03 7.21
N GLY A 17 -5.24 -3.46 6.69
CA GLY A 17 -6.54 -4.13 6.65
C GLY A 17 -6.51 -5.46 5.90
N ALA A 18 -5.75 -5.54 4.81
CA ALA A 18 -5.56 -6.76 4.03
C ALA A 18 -4.80 -7.86 4.80
N ASP A 19 -3.75 -7.51 5.54
CA ASP A 19 -3.03 -8.45 6.41
C ASP A 19 -3.91 -8.91 7.58
N LEU A 20 -4.64 -7.98 8.19
CA LEU A 20 -5.55 -8.27 9.27
C LEU A 20 -6.68 -9.22 8.83
N ALA A 21 -7.31 -8.98 7.68
CA ALA A 21 -8.32 -9.88 7.13
C ALA A 21 -7.79 -11.31 6.99
N GLY A 22 -6.56 -11.46 6.46
CA GLY A 22 -5.92 -12.76 6.36
C GLY A 22 -5.61 -13.42 7.71
N LYS A 23 -5.25 -12.63 8.73
CA LYS A 23 -5.04 -13.14 10.10
C LYS A 23 -6.34 -13.55 10.77
N LEU A 24 -7.41 -12.78 10.61
CA LEU A 24 -8.73 -13.08 11.17
C LEU A 24 -9.30 -14.38 10.59
N GLN A 25 -9.08 -14.65 9.30
CA GLN A 25 -9.48 -15.91 8.67
C GLN A 25 -8.87 -17.16 9.35
N ARG A 26 -7.66 -17.04 9.90
CA ARG A 26 -6.97 -18.13 10.58
C ARG A 26 -7.26 -18.20 12.08
N SER A 27 -8.06 -17.27 12.61
CA SER A 27 -8.34 -17.19 14.03
C SER A 27 -9.35 -18.26 14.47
N LEU A 28 -9.06 -18.92 15.59
CA LEU A 28 -9.98 -19.86 16.24
C LEU A 28 -10.98 -19.15 17.17
N THR A 29 -10.71 -17.89 17.52
CA THR A 29 -11.48 -17.12 18.52
C THR A 29 -12.19 -15.89 17.93
N LEU A 30 -11.83 -15.49 16.71
CA LEU A 30 -12.41 -14.32 16.04
C LEU A 30 -13.12 -14.77 14.76
N ASP A 31 -14.28 -14.17 14.48
CA ASP A 31 -15.08 -14.41 13.29
C ASP A 31 -15.21 -13.10 12.49
N CYS A 32 -14.51 -13.00 11.35
CA CYS A 32 -14.56 -11.80 10.53
C CYS A 32 -15.89 -11.74 9.76
N ARG A 33 -16.73 -10.78 10.14
CA ARG A 33 -18.09 -10.62 9.60
C ARG A 33 -18.21 -9.48 8.60
N LEU A 34 -17.26 -8.54 8.58
CA LEU A 34 -17.23 -7.45 7.60
C LEU A 34 -15.81 -6.90 7.43
N VAL A 35 -15.41 -6.65 6.19
CA VAL A 35 -14.29 -5.74 5.87
C VAL A 35 -14.84 -4.56 5.08
N ALA A 36 -14.74 -3.36 5.66
CA ALA A 36 -15.26 -2.14 5.09
C ALA A 36 -14.10 -1.21 4.68
N GLY A 37 -14.07 -0.82 3.41
CA GLY A 37 -13.13 0.14 2.84
C GLY A 37 -13.86 1.31 2.20
N ARG A 38 -13.12 2.22 1.55
CA ARG A 38 -13.69 3.29 0.70
C ARG A 38 -13.32 3.15 -0.79
N ASN A 39 -12.57 2.11 -1.12
CA ASN A 39 -12.11 1.83 -2.48
C ASN A 39 -12.40 0.36 -2.80
N GLN A 40 -13.36 0.13 -3.70
CA GLN A 40 -13.79 -1.19 -4.15
C GLN A 40 -12.62 -2.03 -4.71
N GLU A 41 -11.65 -1.39 -5.36
CA GLU A 41 -10.48 -2.04 -5.97
C GLU A 41 -9.34 -2.36 -4.98
N SER A 42 -9.55 -2.07 -3.69
CA SER A 42 -8.51 -2.26 -2.68
C SER A 42 -8.18 -3.74 -2.45
N LEU A 43 -6.90 -4.02 -2.19
CA LEU A 43 -6.41 -5.36 -1.91
C LEU A 43 -7.13 -6.02 -0.72
N GLY A 44 -7.46 -5.23 0.31
CA GLY A 44 -8.15 -5.73 1.50
C GLY A 44 -9.55 -6.27 1.19
N LEU A 45 -10.34 -5.55 0.37
CA LEU A 45 -11.67 -6.01 -0.02
C LEU A 45 -11.58 -7.22 -0.95
N ARG A 46 -10.66 -7.21 -1.92
CA ARG A 46 -10.46 -8.35 -2.82
C ARG A 46 -10.11 -9.63 -2.05
N ARG A 47 -9.13 -9.56 -1.13
CA ARG A 47 -8.75 -10.71 -0.30
C ARG A 47 -9.88 -11.17 0.60
N ALA A 48 -10.60 -10.25 1.23
CA ALA A 48 -11.73 -10.58 2.09
C ALA A 48 -12.85 -11.30 1.31
N ALA A 49 -13.16 -10.82 0.10
CA ALA A 49 -14.12 -11.46 -0.79
C ALA A 49 -13.67 -12.86 -1.23
N GLU A 50 -12.40 -13.04 -1.60
CA GLU A 50 -11.81 -14.35 -1.94
C GLU A 50 -11.91 -15.36 -0.79
N MET A 51 -11.89 -14.87 0.46
CA MET A 51 -12.05 -15.69 1.67
C MET A 51 -13.52 -15.92 2.08
N GLY A 52 -14.48 -15.38 1.31
CA GLY A 52 -15.92 -15.48 1.61
C GLY A 52 -16.40 -14.55 2.73
N CYS A 53 -15.59 -13.57 3.13
CA CYS A 53 -15.99 -12.56 4.10
C CYS A 53 -16.84 -11.47 3.42
N PRO A 54 -17.94 -11.00 4.02
CA PRO A 54 -18.68 -9.85 3.52
C PRO A 54 -17.79 -8.60 3.42
N THR A 55 -17.95 -7.86 2.33
CA THR A 55 -17.16 -6.66 2.04
C THR A 55 -18.03 -5.48 1.67
N SER A 56 -17.55 -4.27 1.94
CA SER A 56 -18.21 -3.05 1.50
C SER A 56 -17.20 -1.95 1.21
N ASP A 57 -17.49 -1.10 0.23
CA ASP A 57 -16.75 0.11 -0.10
C ASP A 57 -17.40 1.38 0.51
N ARG A 58 -18.41 1.23 1.37
CA ARG A 58 -19.13 2.34 2.02
C ARG A 58 -18.48 2.81 3.33
N GLY A 59 -17.32 2.28 3.68
CA GLY A 59 -16.53 2.66 4.84
C GLY A 59 -17.30 2.52 6.16
N LEU A 60 -17.25 3.57 6.99
CA LEU A 60 -17.93 3.58 8.30
C LEU A 60 -19.44 3.38 8.19
N ALA A 61 -20.08 3.82 7.10
CA ALA A 61 -21.52 3.64 6.91
C ALA A 61 -21.90 2.14 6.88
N ALA A 62 -21.12 1.32 6.19
CA ALA A 62 -21.34 -0.13 6.15
C ALA A 62 -21.25 -0.76 7.54
N LEU A 63 -20.32 -0.29 8.36
CA LEU A 63 -20.14 -0.77 9.74
C LEU A 63 -21.38 -0.48 10.58
N LEU A 64 -21.92 0.73 10.49
CA LEU A 64 -23.10 1.16 11.25
C LEU A 64 -24.38 0.44 10.80
N GLU A 65 -24.51 0.14 9.51
CA GLU A 65 -25.68 -0.55 8.93
C GLU A 65 -25.65 -2.07 9.17
N SER A 66 -24.47 -2.68 9.27
CA SER A 66 -24.31 -4.15 9.34
C SER A 66 -24.55 -4.73 10.75
N GLY A 67 -24.77 -3.88 11.75
CA GLY A 67 -25.12 -4.28 13.10
C GLY A 67 -23.92 -4.36 14.05
N PRO A 68 -24.16 -4.76 15.31
CA PRO A 68 -23.13 -4.72 16.32
C PRO A 68 -22.07 -5.81 16.07
N PHE A 69 -20.81 -5.41 16.19
CA PHE A 69 -19.67 -6.31 16.25
C PHE A 69 -19.10 -6.27 17.67
N ASP A 70 -18.60 -7.39 18.17
CA ASP A 70 -17.93 -7.44 19.47
C ASP A 70 -16.61 -6.66 19.44
N VAL A 71 -15.93 -6.67 18.29
CA VAL A 71 -14.67 -5.96 18.08
C VAL A 71 -14.66 -5.29 16.71
N VAL A 72 -14.19 -4.05 16.67
CA VAL A 72 -13.89 -3.34 15.41
C VAL A 72 -12.41 -2.98 15.40
N PHE A 73 -11.71 -3.44 14.36
CA PHE A 73 -10.33 -3.01 14.10
C PHE A 73 -10.34 -1.84 13.12
N ASP A 74 -9.88 -0.68 13.58
CA ASP A 74 -9.66 0.48 12.71
C ASP A 74 -8.22 0.45 12.16
N ALA A 75 -8.13 0.18 10.86
CA ALA A 75 -6.92 0.21 10.05
C ALA A 75 -7.05 1.27 8.92
N SER A 76 -7.86 2.31 9.15
CA SER A 76 -7.90 3.49 8.27
C SER A 76 -6.65 4.35 8.46
N ASN A 77 -6.35 5.16 7.45
CA ASN A 77 -5.19 6.02 7.43
C ASN A 77 -5.43 7.20 8.41
N ALA A 78 -4.41 7.70 9.09
CA ALA A 78 -4.56 8.90 9.94
C ALA A 78 -5.06 10.13 9.16
N ASP A 79 -4.72 10.23 7.88
CA ASP A 79 -5.24 11.26 6.94
C ASP A 79 -6.76 11.17 6.71
N ASP A 80 -7.40 10.09 7.12
CA ASP A 80 -8.86 9.92 6.99
C ASP A 80 -9.60 10.43 8.23
N HIS A 81 -8.88 10.69 9.33
CA HIS A 81 -9.40 11.36 10.52
C HIS A 81 -9.25 12.89 10.42
N ALA A 82 -8.32 13.37 9.60
CA ALA A 82 -8.10 14.79 9.36
C ALA A 82 -8.14 15.06 7.86
N ALA A 83 -9.19 15.72 7.38
CA ALA A 83 -9.33 16.24 6.02
C ALA A 83 -8.20 17.24 5.67
N GLN A 84 -6.99 16.74 5.45
CA GLN A 84 -5.80 17.50 5.09
C GLN A 84 -5.27 16.98 3.75
N PRO A 85 -5.03 17.85 2.75
CA PRO A 85 -4.67 17.43 1.39
C PRO A 85 -3.24 16.87 1.38
N LYS A 86 -3.07 15.66 0.83
CA LYS A 86 -1.78 14.97 0.79
C LYS A 86 -0.80 15.68 -0.13
N SER A 87 0.28 16.22 0.45
CA SER A 87 1.51 16.49 -0.29
C SER A 87 2.16 15.14 -0.63
N SER A 88 2.07 14.74 -1.90
CA SER A 88 2.80 13.61 -2.47
C SER A 88 4.32 13.82 -2.33
N ARG A 89 4.94 13.21 -1.32
CA ARG A 89 6.40 13.08 -1.27
C ARG A 89 6.82 12.05 -2.32
N GLN A 90 7.18 12.56 -3.48
CA GLN A 90 7.92 11.83 -4.50
C GLN A 90 9.24 11.35 -3.87
N THR A 91 9.44 10.05 -3.76
CA THR A 91 10.72 9.49 -3.33
C THR A 91 11.75 9.80 -4.42
N PRO A 92 12.90 10.43 -4.09
CA PRO A 92 13.94 10.61 -5.09
C PRO A 92 14.51 9.23 -5.44
N ARG A 93 14.24 8.78 -6.67
CA ARG A 93 14.79 7.56 -7.24
C ARG A 93 16.30 7.71 -7.27
N ALA A 94 17.03 6.92 -6.47
CA ALA A 94 18.49 6.92 -6.48
C ALA A 94 18.97 6.57 -7.91
N ARG A 95 19.66 7.52 -8.55
CA ARG A 95 20.34 7.31 -9.83
C ARG A 95 21.59 6.47 -9.55
N PRO A 96 21.82 5.34 -10.24
CA PRO A 96 23.06 4.60 -10.06
C PRO A 96 24.27 5.49 -10.47
N PRO A 97 25.41 5.39 -9.78
CA PRO A 97 26.60 6.14 -10.16
C PRO A 97 27.05 5.72 -11.55
N SER A 98 27.31 6.72 -12.40
CA SER A 98 27.85 6.55 -13.75
C SER A 98 29.25 5.94 -13.65
N PRO A 99 29.63 4.92 -14.45
CA PRO A 99 30.99 4.41 -14.43
C PRO A 99 31.93 5.49 -14.98
N ALA A 100 32.76 6.07 -14.10
CA ALA A 100 33.84 6.95 -14.50
C ALA A 100 34.83 6.13 -15.34
N GLY A 101 34.95 6.50 -16.62
CA GLY A 101 35.87 5.87 -17.56
C GLY A 101 37.32 6.13 -17.15
N ASN A 102 38.05 5.06 -16.82
CA ASN A 102 39.50 5.07 -16.88
C ASN A 102 39.91 4.70 -18.32
N SER A 103 40.36 5.70 -19.08
CA SER A 103 41.21 5.46 -20.25
C SER A 103 42.64 5.85 -19.88
N PRO A 104 43.66 5.03 -20.21
CA PRO A 104 45.05 5.27 -19.84
C PRO A 104 45.69 6.39 -20.69
N PRO A 105 46.80 7.01 -20.24
CA PRO A 105 47.47 8.05 -21.01
C PRO A 105 48.49 7.44 -21.99
N GLY A 106 48.44 7.90 -23.24
CA GLY A 106 49.40 7.58 -24.31
C GLY A 106 48.66 7.42 -25.64
N THR A 107 48.93 8.20 -26.69
CA THR A 107 50.23 8.36 -27.36
C THR A 107 50.18 9.61 -28.24
N ARG A 108 51.31 10.31 -28.37
CA ARG A 108 51.50 11.45 -29.30
C ARG A 108 51.54 10.97 -30.77
N ALA A 109 51.18 11.89 -31.67
CA ALA A 109 51.30 11.96 -33.14
C ALA A 109 49.91 12.03 -33.81
N ALA A 110 49.61 12.89 -34.78
CA ALA A 110 50.44 13.60 -35.72
C ALA A 110 49.80 14.93 -36.17
N THR A 111 50.67 15.81 -36.64
CA THR A 111 50.51 16.97 -37.52
C THR A 111 49.30 16.95 -38.45
N GLU A 112 48.60 18.10 -38.51
CA GLU A 112 47.91 18.78 -39.63
C GLU A 112 46.86 19.70 -38.96
N LEU A 113 46.67 20.99 -39.26
CA LEU A 113 46.58 21.67 -40.54
C LEU A 113 46.67 23.19 -40.27
N SER A 114 47.37 23.88 -41.16
CA SER A 114 47.56 25.33 -41.29
C SER A 114 46.26 26.17 -41.20
N PRO A 115 46.29 27.40 -40.61
CA PRO A 115 45.29 28.42 -40.90
C PRO A 115 45.73 29.35 -42.05
N ARG A 116 44.75 29.67 -42.91
CA ARG A 116 44.71 30.66 -44.02
C ARG A 116 45.10 32.10 -43.54
N PRO A 117 44.98 33.22 -44.32
CA PRO A 117 44.75 33.45 -45.76
C PRO A 117 45.63 34.57 -46.39
N ALA A 118 45.62 34.71 -47.72
CA ALA A 118 45.47 35.95 -48.51
C ALA A 118 45.45 35.60 -50.01
#